data_AF-A0AAN8JW62-F1
#
_entry.id   AF-A0AAN8JW62-F1
#
_cell.length_a   1.000
_cell.length_b   1.000
_cell.length_c   1.000
_cell.angle_alpha   90.00
_cell.angle_beta   90.00
_cell.angle_gamma   90.00
#
_symmetry.space_group_name_H-M   'P 1'
#
loop_
_entity.id
_entity.type
_entity.pdbx_description
1 polymer ?
#
loop_
_entity_poly.entity_id
_entity_poly.type
_entity_poly.pdbx_seq_one_letter_code
_entity_poly.pdbx_strand_id
1 'polypeptide(L)'
;MLFKVVSLCFLLQLVHGNIVPGLDLQSSYQSIRRMLDVKPVQKLVENFKIKPIQKLVENFEQTDGNQQVSTGTVPKFCHKLDCPAFTVVKNVKGKYEKRSYPTTHWVSTQLTGIDFTQAQRTMFMRLFHYISGNNSKGEKIAMTVPVITRLIPGAGPACESNFTMSFYLANKVTDPPTPSDPTVKVTKFEPFDAYVKSFSGYMITASQWVKRARQLATDLNGSGENYNNKYFYTAGYDNPLTVLLRHNEVWYMAK
;
A
#
# COMPACT_ATOMS: atom_id res chain seq x y z
N MET A 1 32.17 -20.97 17.23
CA MET A 1 30.88 -20.90 17.96
C MET A 1 30.22 -19.52 17.87
N LEU A 2 31.01 -18.43 17.90
CA LEU A 2 30.56 -17.04 17.76
C LEU A 2 29.79 -16.72 16.45
N PHE A 3 30.21 -17.26 15.30
CA PHE A 3 29.54 -17.03 14.00
C PHE A 3 28.12 -17.63 13.90
N LYS A 4 27.81 -18.68 14.68
CA LYS A 4 26.49 -19.32 14.66
C LYS A 4 25.44 -18.51 15.46
N VAL A 5 25.87 -17.73 16.46
CA VAL A 5 24.98 -16.92 17.30
C VAL A 5 24.57 -15.63 16.58
N VAL A 6 25.49 -15.01 15.82
CA VAL A 6 25.21 -13.79 15.05
C VAL A 6 24.20 -14.07 13.91
N SER A 7 24.30 -15.23 13.25
CA SER A 7 23.39 -15.61 12.16
C SER A 7 21.96 -15.89 12.64
N LEU A 8 21.79 -16.42 13.87
CA LEU A 8 20.47 -16.66 14.45
C LEU A 8 19.81 -15.36 14.92
N CYS A 9 20.59 -14.43 15.48
CA CYS A 9 20.10 -13.09 15.82
C CYS A 9 19.62 -12.31 14.59
N PHE A 10 20.28 -12.45 13.43
CA PHE A 10 19.88 -11.78 12.20
C PHE A 10 18.56 -12.34 11.64
N LEU A 11 18.39 -13.67 11.68
CA LEU A 11 17.13 -14.34 11.34
C LEU A 11 16.00 -13.96 12.32
N LEU A 12 16.29 -13.88 13.62
CA LEU A 12 15.33 -13.44 14.64
C LEU A 12 14.94 -11.97 14.46
N GLN A 13 15.86 -11.08 14.10
CA GLN A 13 15.54 -9.66 13.84
C GLN A 13 14.65 -9.47 12.60
N LEU A 14 14.81 -10.30 11.57
CA LEU A 14 13.93 -10.35 10.40
C LEU A 14 12.53 -10.90 10.75
N VAL A 15 12.45 -11.92 11.61
CA VAL A 15 11.18 -12.48 12.09
C VAL A 15 10.40 -11.48 12.97
N HIS A 16 11.10 -10.62 13.72
CA HIS A 16 10.49 -9.64 14.62
C HIS A 16 10.34 -8.23 14.00
N GLY A 17 10.65 -8.04 12.71
CA GLY A 17 10.36 -6.78 11.99
C GLY A 17 11.18 -5.56 12.42
N ASN A 18 12.31 -5.74 13.12
CA ASN A 18 13.19 -4.63 13.49
C ASN A 18 14.18 -4.33 12.35
N ILE A 19 14.02 -3.17 11.70
CA ILE A 19 14.95 -2.67 10.67
C ILE A 19 16.15 -2.02 11.36
N VAL A 20 17.37 -2.50 11.10
CA VAL A 20 18.61 -1.79 11.46
C VAL A 20 18.76 -0.58 10.52
N PRO A 21 18.87 0.66 11.04
CA PRO A 21 19.06 1.84 10.20
C PRO A 21 20.42 1.76 9.47
N GLY A 22 20.43 1.97 8.15
CA GLY A 22 21.66 2.00 7.34
C GLY A 22 21.97 0.73 6.54
N LEU A 23 21.10 -0.29 6.58
CA LEU A 23 21.27 -1.49 5.73
C LEU A 23 20.99 -1.17 4.26
N ASP A 24 22.04 -1.28 3.43
CA ASP A 24 21.90 -1.43 1.98
C ASP A 24 21.19 -2.75 1.68
N LEU A 25 19.99 -2.65 1.13
CA LEU A 25 19.12 -3.79 0.80
C LEU A 25 19.75 -4.71 -0.25
N GLN A 26 20.55 -4.16 -1.18
CA GLN A 26 21.19 -4.93 -2.25
C GLN A 26 22.32 -5.81 -1.69
N SER A 27 23.20 -5.22 -0.86
CA SER A 27 24.28 -5.95 -0.16
C SER A 27 23.74 -6.96 0.86
N SER A 28 22.65 -6.61 1.55
CA SER A 28 21.97 -7.53 2.48
C SER A 28 21.38 -8.73 1.76
N TYR A 29 20.74 -8.52 0.60
CA TYR A 29 20.22 -9.59 -0.25
C TYR A 29 21.31 -10.52 -0.75
N GLN A 30 22.42 -9.99 -1.28
CA GLN A 30 23.53 -10.81 -1.76
C GLN A 30 24.18 -11.62 -0.62
N SER A 31 24.22 -11.06 0.58
CA SER A 31 24.70 -11.76 1.78
C SER A 31 23.76 -12.89 2.22
N ILE A 32 22.44 -12.67 2.15
CA ILE A 32 21.42 -13.69 2.44
C ILE A 32 21.47 -14.81 1.40
N ARG A 33 21.58 -14.48 0.11
CA ARG A 33 21.71 -15.46 -0.98
C ARG A 33 22.92 -16.37 -0.76
N ARG A 34 24.10 -15.79 -0.49
CA ARG A 34 25.32 -16.55 -0.18
C ARG A 34 25.17 -17.44 1.06
N MET A 35 24.43 -16.99 2.07
CA MET A 35 24.15 -17.81 3.26
C MET A 35 23.22 -18.98 2.96
N LEU A 36 22.24 -18.80 2.08
CA LEU A 36 21.30 -19.86 1.68
C LEU A 36 21.91 -20.91 0.76
N ASP A 37 23.03 -20.62 0.08
CA ASP A 37 23.78 -21.59 -0.73
C ASP A 37 24.70 -22.50 0.12
N VAL A 38 24.82 -22.25 1.43
CA VAL A 38 25.61 -23.07 2.35
C VAL A 38 24.81 -24.33 2.72
N LYS A 39 25.30 -25.52 2.31
CA LYS A 39 24.63 -26.84 2.54
C LYS A 39 24.05 -27.05 3.95
N PRO A 40 24.75 -26.72 5.05
CA PRO A 40 24.17 -26.76 6.41
C PRO A 40 22.90 -25.91 6.61
N VAL A 41 22.83 -24.75 5.96
CA VAL A 41 21.70 -23.80 6.05
C VAL A 41 20.53 -24.32 5.22
N GLN A 42 20.78 -24.86 4.02
CA GLN A 42 19.76 -25.52 3.19
C GLN A 42 19.07 -26.64 3.95
N LYS A 43 19.85 -27.51 4.60
CA LYS A 43 19.34 -28.61 5.43
C LYS A 43 18.50 -28.11 6.61
N LEU A 44 18.82 -26.94 7.16
CA LEU A 44 18.03 -26.31 8.22
C LEU A 44 16.69 -25.77 7.68
N VAL A 45 16.71 -25.07 6.55
CA VAL A 45 15.50 -24.53 5.90
C VAL A 45 14.52 -25.64 5.51
N GLU A 46 15.04 -26.76 5.02
CA GLU A 46 14.27 -27.96 4.68
C GLU A 46 13.69 -28.64 5.92
N ASN A 47 14.51 -28.88 6.96
CA ASN A 47 14.08 -29.53 8.19
C ASN A 47 13.00 -28.75 8.95
N PHE A 48 13.01 -27.42 8.87
CA PHE A 48 12.03 -26.55 9.53
C PHE A 48 10.86 -26.13 8.64
N LYS A 49 10.77 -26.63 7.39
CA LYS A 49 9.71 -26.28 6.41
C LYS A 49 9.50 -24.77 6.26
N ILE A 50 10.57 -23.98 6.25
CA ILE A 50 10.48 -22.50 6.23
C ILE A 50 10.24 -22.01 4.78
N LYS A 51 9.07 -22.35 4.22
CA LYS A 51 8.57 -21.89 2.91
C LYS A 51 8.61 -20.36 2.70
N PRO A 52 8.46 -19.50 3.73
CA PRO A 52 8.52 -18.06 3.55
C PRO A 52 9.87 -17.55 3.03
N ILE A 53 10.99 -18.19 3.42
CA ILE A 53 12.35 -17.71 3.09
C ILE A 53 12.72 -17.99 1.64
N GLN A 54 12.40 -19.17 1.11
CA GLN A 54 12.61 -19.48 -0.32
C GLN A 54 11.78 -18.55 -1.20
N LYS A 55 10.51 -18.33 -0.85
CA LYS A 55 9.61 -17.42 -1.56
C LYS A 55 10.08 -15.96 -1.50
N LEU A 56 10.72 -15.54 -0.41
CA LEU A 56 11.33 -14.21 -0.26
C LEU A 56 12.51 -14.00 -1.22
N VAL A 57 13.32 -15.03 -1.48
CA VAL A 57 14.46 -14.97 -2.39
C VAL A 57 14.00 -14.95 -3.86
N GLU A 58 13.05 -15.81 -4.21
CA GLU A 58 12.46 -15.87 -5.55
C GLU A 58 11.72 -14.57 -5.92
N ASN A 59 11.06 -13.93 -4.95
CA ASN A 59 10.37 -12.66 -5.18
C ASN A 59 11.34 -11.47 -5.38
N PHE A 60 12.56 -11.55 -4.83
CA PHE A 60 13.58 -10.50 -4.99
C PHE A 60 14.30 -10.61 -6.35
N GLU A 61 14.44 -11.80 -6.91
CA GLU A 61 14.98 -11.99 -8.28
C GLU A 61 14.06 -11.37 -9.36
N GLN A 62 12.79 -11.13 -9.05
CA GLN A 62 11.84 -10.51 -9.99
C GLN A 62 11.83 -8.97 -9.99
N THR A 63 12.62 -8.31 -9.13
CA THR A 63 12.66 -6.83 -9.05
C THR A 63 13.82 -6.16 -9.79
N ASP A 64 14.77 -6.93 -10.32
CA ASP A 64 15.84 -6.41 -11.18
C ASP A 64 15.52 -6.70 -12.66
N GLY A 65 14.70 -5.86 -13.26
CA GLY A 65 14.39 -5.97 -14.68
C GLY A 65 13.49 -4.84 -15.16
N ASN A 66 14.11 -3.89 -15.85
CA ASN A 66 13.52 -2.84 -16.69
C ASN A 66 12.12 -3.24 -17.23
N GLN A 67 11.02 -2.79 -16.62
CA GLN A 67 9.69 -2.91 -17.19
C GLN A 67 9.24 -1.55 -17.71
N GLN A 68 9.33 -1.40 -19.03
CA GLN A 68 8.44 -0.50 -19.74
C GLN A 68 7.01 -0.99 -19.49
N VAL A 69 6.22 -0.21 -18.75
CA VAL A 69 4.81 -0.50 -18.50
C VAL A 69 4.06 -0.19 -19.79
N SER A 70 3.84 -1.22 -20.61
CA SER A 70 2.94 -1.17 -21.75
C SER A 70 1.52 -0.92 -21.25
N THR A 71 0.84 0.05 -21.86
CA THR A 71 -0.58 0.34 -21.68
C THR A 71 -1.41 -0.95 -21.84
N GLY A 72 -1.94 -1.50 -20.75
CA GLY A 72 -2.89 -2.63 -20.78
C GLY A 72 -2.64 -3.74 -19.77
N THR A 73 -1.45 -3.85 -19.18
CA THR A 73 -1.17 -4.90 -18.17
C THR A 73 -1.47 -4.39 -16.78
N VAL A 74 -2.44 -5.02 -16.09
CA VAL A 74 -2.73 -4.72 -14.69
C VAL A 74 -1.46 -4.94 -13.84
N PRO A 75 -1.03 -3.96 -13.03
CA PRO A 75 0.18 -4.11 -12.23
C PRO A 75 0.13 -5.35 -11.31
N LYS A 76 1.26 -6.05 -11.15
CA LYS A 76 1.34 -7.28 -10.31
C LYS A 76 0.83 -7.05 -8.89
N PHE A 77 1.04 -5.87 -8.33
CA PHE A 77 0.58 -5.48 -6.99
C PHE A 77 -0.95 -5.34 -6.86
N CYS A 78 -1.71 -5.46 -7.94
CA CYS A 78 -3.17 -5.54 -7.89
C CYS A 78 -3.69 -6.96 -7.59
N HIS A 79 -2.83 -7.97 -7.50
CA HIS A 79 -3.19 -9.34 -7.11
C HIS A 79 -4.37 -9.97 -7.90
N LYS A 80 -4.47 -9.65 -9.20
CA LYS A 80 -5.57 -10.08 -10.10
C LYS A 80 -6.95 -9.47 -9.77
N LEU A 81 -7.02 -8.49 -8.87
CA LEU A 81 -8.21 -7.69 -8.63
C LEU A 81 -8.23 -6.49 -9.57
N ASP A 82 -9.42 -5.95 -9.79
CA ASP A 82 -9.59 -4.72 -10.57
C ASP A 82 -8.91 -3.54 -9.84
N CYS A 83 -8.19 -2.72 -10.61
CA CYS A 83 -7.46 -1.54 -10.16
C CYS A 83 -7.80 -0.31 -11.03
N PRO A 84 -7.68 0.92 -10.48
CA PRO A 84 -7.67 2.13 -11.30
C PRO A 84 -6.55 2.07 -12.32
N ALA A 85 -6.87 2.27 -13.60
CA ALA A 85 -5.87 2.44 -14.64
C ALA A 85 -5.12 3.76 -14.45
N PHE A 86 -3.83 3.79 -14.79
CA PHE A 86 -3.04 5.01 -14.77
C PHE A 86 -1.93 4.94 -15.81
N THR A 87 -1.39 6.12 -16.16
CA THR A 87 -0.17 6.26 -16.96
C THR A 87 0.92 6.89 -16.11
N VAL A 88 2.13 6.33 -16.13
CA VAL A 88 3.29 6.94 -15.47
C VAL A 88 3.83 8.08 -16.35
N VAL A 89 3.64 9.32 -15.90
CA VAL A 89 4.08 10.54 -16.58
C VAL A 89 5.54 10.85 -16.28
N LYS A 90 5.98 10.57 -15.05
CA LYS A 90 7.37 10.76 -14.59
C LYS A 90 7.74 9.68 -13.60
N ASN A 91 8.97 9.17 -13.67
CA ASN A 91 9.50 8.24 -12.68
C ASN A 91 10.85 8.76 -12.16
N VAL A 92 10.90 9.08 -10.87
CA VAL A 92 12.13 9.45 -10.17
C VAL A 92 12.58 8.26 -9.34
N LYS A 93 13.52 7.49 -9.89
CA LYS A 93 13.99 6.21 -9.34
C LYS A 93 14.28 6.30 -7.84
N GLY A 94 13.67 5.41 -7.06
CA GLY A 94 13.83 5.33 -5.61
C GLY A 94 13.10 6.41 -4.80
N LYS A 95 12.47 7.39 -5.46
CA LYS A 95 11.77 8.50 -4.79
C LYS A 95 10.26 8.43 -4.96
N TYR A 96 9.77 8.64 -6.19
CA TYR A 96 8.34 8.67 -6.49
C TYR A 96 8.06 8.54 -8.00
N GLU A 97 6.81 8.25 -8.32
CA GLU A 97 6.24 8.34 -9.67
C GLU A 97 5.22 9.47 -9.72
N LYS A 98 5.11 10.18 -10.84
CA LYS A 98 3.93 10.99 -11.17
C LYS A 98 3.05 10.15 -12.08
N ARG A 99 1.84 9.86 -11.63
CA ARG A 99 0.85 9.05 -12.35
C ARG A 99 -0.34 9.91 -12.74
N SER A 100 -0.81 9.77 -13.96
CA SER A 100 -2.05 10.38 -14.45
C SER A 100 -3.16 9.34 -14.43
N TYR A 101 -4.26 9.67 -13.77
CA TYR A 101 -5.45 8.83 -13.64
C TYR A 101 -6.58 9.43 -14.46
N PRO A 102 -7.28 8.63 -15.29
CA PRO A 102 -8.52 9.07 -15.92
C PRO A 102 -9.61 9.22 -14.86
N THR A 103 -10.82 9.57 -15.29
CA THR A 103 -11.99 9.54 -14.40
C THR A 103 -12.12 8.18 -13.72
N THR A 104 -12.31 8.18 -12.40
CA THR A 104 -12.50 6.98 -11.60
C THR A 104 -13.73 7.10 -10.71
N HIS A 105 -14.41 5.97 -10.49
CA HIS A 105 -15.60 5.89 -9.65
C HIS A 105 -15.26 5.14 -8.36
N TRP A 106 -15.83 5.62 -7.27
CA TRP A 106 -15.54 5.11 -5.94
C TRP A 106 -16.82 5.10 -5.11
N VAL A 107 -16.81 4.32 -4.04
CA VAL A 107 -17.75 4.47 -2.94
C VAL A 107 -16.97 4.87 -1.70
N SER A 108 -17.41 5.94 -1.04
CA SER A 108 -16.67 6.59 0.03
C SER A 108 -17.51 6.77 1.29
N THR A 109 -16.82 6.78 2.43
CA THR A 109 -17.36 7.18 3.73
C THR A 109 -16.30 8.03 4.43
N GLN A 110 -16.76 8.91 5.32
CA GLN A 110 -15.86 9.72 6.14
C GLN A 110 -16.09 9.47 7.63
N LEU A 111 -15.02 9.67 8.40
CA LEU A 111 -15.07 9.68 9.85
C LEU A 111 -14.02 10.66 10.37
N THR A 112 -14.40 11.46 11.36
CA THR A 112 -13.46 12.27 12.13
C THR A 112 -13.20 11.55 13.45
N GLY A 113 -11.94 11.47 13.88
CA GLY A 113 -11.59 10.84 15.15
C GLY A 113 -10.09 10.84 15.44
N ILE A 114 -9.74 10.40 16.65
CA ILE A 114 -8.34 10.31 17.14
C ILE A 114 -7.77 8.91 16.86
N ASP A 115 -8.54 7.85 17.10
CA ASP A 115 -8.11 6.47 16.88
C ASP A 115 -8.22 6.08 15.40
N PHE A 116 -7.05 6.05 14.74
CA PHE A 116 -6.93 5.65 13.34
C PHE A 116 -7.39 4.21 13.08
N THR A 117 -7.07 3.27 13.97
CA THR A 117 -7.38 1.84 13.78
C THR A 117 -8.88 1.62 13.86
N GLN A 118 -9.51 2.22 14.86
CA GLN A 118 -10.97 2.17 15.00
C GLN A 118 -11.65 2.86 13.81
N ALA A 119 -11.15 4.02 13.38
CA ALA A 119 -11.70 4.74 12.24
C ALA A 119 -11.61 3.91 10.95
N GLN A 120 -10.45 3.32 10.66
CA GLN A 120 -10.25 2.44 9.51
C GLN A 120 -11.22 1.25 9.54
N ARG A 121 -11.39 0.58 10.69
CA ARG A 121 -12.31 -0.55 10.82
C ARG A 121 -13.76 -0.13 10.54
N THR A 122 -14.22 0.96 11.16
CA THR A 122 -15.59 1.45 11.00
C THR A 122 -15.88 1.83 9.55
N MET A 123 -14.99 2.62 8.93
CA MET A 123 -15.15 3.02 7.54
C MET A 123 -15.10 1.82 6.59
N PHE A 124 -14.16 0.89 6.79
CA PHE A 124 -14.06 -0.31 5.97
C PHE A 124 -15.36 -1.14 6.03
N MET A 125 -15.91 -1.36 7.23
CA MET A 125 -17.14 -2.15 7.37
C MET A 125 -18.34 -1.48 6.71
N ARG A 126 -18.48 -0.15 6.78
CA ARG A 126 -19.54 0.58 6.06
C ARG A 126 -19.47 0.33 4.55
N LEU A 127 -18.28 0.48 3.96
CA LEU A 127 -18.07 0.22 2.53
C LEU A 127 -18.21 -1.26 2.16
N PHE A 128 -17.75 -2.15 3.05
CA PHE A 128 -17.88 -3.59 2.87
C PHE A 128 -19.34 -4.04 2.87
N HIS A 129 -20.18 -3.50 3.76
CA HIS A 129 -21.62 -3.76 3.76
C HIS A 129 -22.28 -3.28 2.47
N TYR A 130 -21.91 -2.09 1.97
CA TYR A 130 -22.41 -1.59 0.68
C TYR A 130 -22.14 -2.57 -0.47
N ILE A 131 -20.89 -2.99 -0.67
CA ILE A 131 -20.54 -3.93 -1.74
C ILE A 131 -21.08 -5.35 -1.49
N SER A 132 -21.48 -5.67 -0.26
CA SER A 132 -22.07 -6.97 0.10
C SER A 132 -23.59 -7.05 -0.07
N GLY A 133 -24.24 -5.96 -0.52
CA GLY A 133 -25.69 -5.91 -0.76
C GLY A 133 -26.46 -4.88 0.06
N ASN A 134 -25.81 -4.10 0.93
CA ASN A 134 -26.48 -3.00 1.65
C ASN A 134 -26.61 -1.75 0.76
N ASN A 135 -27.34 -1.89 -0.33
CA ASN A 135 -27.61 -0.87 -1.32
C ASN A 135 -29.04 -1.05 -1.88
N SER A 136 -29.55 -0.04 -2.56
CA SER A 136 -30.93 0.01 -3.09
C SER A 136 -31.34 -1.18 -3.97
N LYS A 137 -30.37 -1.88 -4.59
CA LYS A 137 -30.64 -3.04 -5.46
C LYS A 137 -30.36 -4.39 -4.80
N GLY A 138 -29.89 -4.41 -3.54
CA GLY A 138 -29.45 -5.65 -2.89
C GLY A 138 -28.25 -6.32 -3.57
N GLU A 139 -27.54 -5.60 -4.44
CA GLU A 139 -26.56 -6.16 -5.38
C GLU A 139 -25.19 -6.37 -4.71
N LYS A 140 -24.53 -7.48 -5.01
CA LYS A 140 -23.15 -7.72 -4.59
C LYS A 140 -22.18 -7.20 -5.64
N ILE A 141 -21.29 -6.30 -5.21
CA ILE A 141 -20.26 -5.69 -6.05
C ILE A 141 -18.92 -6.34 -5.69
N ALA A 142 -18.13 -6.70 -6.69
CA ALA A 142 -16.82 -7.30 -6.47
C ALA A 142 -15.86 -6.34 -5.76
N MET A 143 -15.09 -6.86 -4.79
CA MET A 143 -14.01 -6.12 -4.14
C MET A 143 -12.91 -5.78 -5.15
N THR A 144 -12.30 -4.61 -4.97
CA THR A 144 -11.23 -4.07 -5.81
C THR A 144 -10.07 -3.61 -4.95
N VAL A 145 -8.96 -3.20 -5.59
CA VAL A 145 -7.82 -2.60 -4.92
C VAL A 145 -7.34 -1.37 -5.72
N PRO A 146 -6.66 -0.39 -5.09
CA PRO A 146 -6.43 -0.28 -3.65
C PRO A 146 -7.68 0.18 -2.89
N VAL A 147 -7.67 -0.07 -1.59
CA VAL A 147 -8.46 0.74 -0.64
C VAL A 147 -7.67 2.01 -0.36
N ILE A 148 -8.25 3.16 -0.69
CA ILE A 148 -7.61 4.45 -0.42
C ILE A 148 -8.23 5.13 0.80
N THR A 149 -7.41 5.82 1.60
CA THR A 149 -7.89 6.70 2.67
C THR A 149 -7.24 8.06 2.52
N ARG A 150 -8.06 9.10 2.27
CA ARG A 150 -7.62 10.49 2.40
C ARG A 150 -7.48 10.81 3.88
N LEU A 151 -6.33 11.34 4.27
CA LEU A 151 -6.02 11.72 5.63
C LEU A 151 -5.70 13.22 5.68
N ILE A 152 -6.54 13.97 6.40
CA ILE A 152 -6.28 15.35 6.81
C ILE A 152 -5.82 15.28 8.28
N PRO A 153 -4.51 15.47 8.56
CA PRO A 153 -4.01 15.37 9.92
C PRO A 153 -4.60 16.45 10.82
N GLY A 154 -4.92 16.11 12.07
CA GLY A 154 -5.19 17.08 13.12
C GLY A 154 -3.96 17.92 13.47
N ALA A 155 -4.18 19.00 14.21
CA ALA A 155 -3.10 19.93 14.62
C ALA A 155 -2.04 19.30 15.54
N GLY A 156 -2.35 18.17 16.18
CA GLY A 156 -1.45 17.43 17.03
C GLY A 156 -1.90 15.98 17.27
N PRO A 157 -1.11 15.17 18.00
CA PRO A 157 -1.37 13.74 18.21
C PRO A 157 -2.67 13.42 18.95
N ALA A 158 -3.16 14.35 19.77
CA ALA A 158 -4.42 14.22 20.51
C ALA A 158 -5.60 14.93 19.81
N CYS A 159 -5.37 15.53 18.65
CA CYS A 159 -6.42 16.19 17.88
C CYS A 159 -7.06 15.20 16.91
N GLU A 160 -8.35 15.39 16.67
CA GLU A 160 -9.05 14.62 15.66
C GLU A 160 -8.44 14.85 14.26
N SER A 161 -8.31 13.77 13.51
CA SER A 161 -8.00 13.82 12.09
C SER A 161 -9.27 13.49 11.30
N ASN A 162 -9.37 14.02 10.09
CA ASN A 162 -10.47 13.66 9.19
C ASN A 162 -9.99 12.59 8.22
N PHE A 163 -10.71 11.48 8.18
CA PHE A 163 -10.44 10.36 7.30
C PHE A 163 -11.59 10.22 6.29
N THR A 164 -11.24 9.98 5.03
CA THR A 164 -12.21 9.60 4.00
C THR A 164 -11.70 8.34 3.30
N MET A 165 -12.30 7.20 3.61
CA MET A 165 -11.97 5.93 2.94
C MET A 165 -12.79 5.78 1.67
N SER A 166 -12.21 5.20 0.64
CA SER A 166 -12.88 4.91 -0.63
C SER A 166 -12.49 3.53 -1.18
N PHE A 167 -13.49 2.78 -1.68
CA PHE A 167 -13.29 1.57 -2.47
C PHE A 167 -13.49 1.88 -3.94
N TYR A 168 -12.59 1.38 -4.80
CA TYR A 168 -12.70 1.59 -6.23
C TYR A 168 -13.88 0.80 -6.79
N LEU A 169 -14.66 1.41 -7.67
CA LEU A 169 -15.69 0.73 -8.43
C LEU A 169 -15.12 0.46 -9.82
N ALA A 170 -14.92 -0.83 -10.12
CA ALA A 170 -14.37 -1.25 -11.41
C ALA A 170 -15.23 -0.73 -12.57
N ASN A 171 -14.61 -0.41 -13.71
CA ASN A 171 -15.28 0.19 -14.88
C ASN A 171 -16.49 -0.59 -15.41
N LYS A 172 -16.58 -1.89 -15.10
CA LYS A 172 -17.74 -2.74 -15.42
C LYS A 172 -19.01 -2.38 -14.63
N VAL A 173 -18.88 -1.65 -13.52
CA VAL A 173 -19.98 -1.14 -12.70
C VAL A 173 -20.38 0.24 -13.23
N THR A 174 -21.28 0.26 -14.21
CA THR A 174 -21.67 1.51 -14.91
C THR A 174 -22.78 2.28 -14.21
N ASP A 175 -23.63 1.61 -13.42
CA ASP A 175 -24.74 2.22 -12.67
C ASP A 175 -24.72 1.73 -11.20
N PRO A 176 -23.79 2.25 -10.38
CA PRO A 176 -23.62 1.79 -9.01
C PRO A 176 -24.89 2.08 -8.18
N PRO A 177 -25.44 1.08 -7.47
CA PRO A 177 -26.66 1.25 -6.71
C PRO A 177 -26.50 2.28 -5.60
N THR A 178 -27.55 3.06 -5.34
CA THR A 178 -27.55 4.04 -4.23
C THR A 178 -27.30 3.33 -2.90
N PRO A 179 -26.36 3.81 -2.06
CA PRO A 179 -26.13 3.24 -0.73
C PRO A 179 -27.36 3.38 0.17
N SER A 180 -27.65 2.34 0.97
CA SER A 180 -28.72 2.41 1.99
C SER A 180 -28.27 3.10 3.28
N ASP A 181 -26.96 3.11 3.56
CA ASP A 181 -26.35 3.83 4.69
C ASP A 181 -26.10 5.29 4.29
N PRO A 182 -26.69 6.29 4.99
CA PRO A 182 -26.55 7.71 4.64
C PRO A 182 -25.13 8.26 4.84
N THR A 183 -24.26 7.54 5.54
CA THR A 183 -22.84 7.91 5.72
C THR A 183 -21.95 7.44 4.56
N VAL A 184 -22.50 6.64 3.64
CA VAL A 184 -21.83 6.12 2.46
C VAL A 184 -22.33 6.84 1.21
N LYS A 185 -21.42 7.22 0.32
CA LYS A 185 -21.74 7.95 -0.91
C LYS A 185 -20.94 7.41 -2.08
N VAL A 186 -21.57 7.31 -3.25
CA VAL A 186 -20.84 7.13 -4.51
C VAL A 186 -20.14 8.46 -4.83
N THR A 187 -18.84 8.39 -5.14
CA THR A 187 -18.01 9.54 -5.45
C THR A 187 -17.31 9.35 -6.79
N LYS A 188 -17.16 10.44 -7.53
CA LYS A 188 -16.45 10.48 -8.81
C LYS A 188 -15.20 11.34 -8.63
N PHE A 189 -14.06 10.82 -9.04
CA PHE A 189 -12.83 11.59 -9.14
C PHE A 189 -12.66 11.96 -10.61
N GLU A 190 -12.68 13.26 -10.92
CA GLU A 190 -12.33 13.77 -12.25
C GLU A 190 -10.86 13.45 -12.57
N PRO A 191 -10.44 13.45 -13.84
CA PRO A 191 -9.05 13.14 -14.20
C PRO A 191 -8.06 13.95 -13.37
N PHE A 192 -7.06 13.26 -12.81
CA PHE A 192 -6.13 13.86 -11.87
C PHE A 192 -4.73 13.27 -12.00
N ASP A 193 -3.74 14.07 -11.64
CA ASP A 193 -2.36 13.63 -11.48
C ASP A 193 -2.03 13.44 -9.99
N ALA A 194 -1.29 12.40 -9.67
CA ALA A 194 -0.80 12.15 -8.32
C ALA A 194 0.68 11.77 -8.31
N TYR A 195 1.39 12.29 -7.31
CA TYR A 195 2.72 11.82 -6.95
C TYR A 195 2.58 10.65 -5.99
N VAL A 196 3.21 9.53 -6.31
CA VAL A 196 3.05 8.25 -5.63
C VAL A 196 4.40 7.73 -5.15
N LYS A 197 4.49 7.40 -3.86
CA LYS A 197 5.61 6.66 -3.28
C LYS A 197 5.13 5.30 -2.78
N SER A 198 5.63 4.24 -3.41
CA SER A 198 5.37 2.86 -3.01
C SER A 198 6.42 2.38 -1.99
N PHE A 199 6.01 1.54 -1.06
CA PHE A 199 6.87 0.94 -0.05
C PHE A 199 6.26 -0.34 0.51
N SER A 200 7.10 -1.17 1.14
CA SER A 200 6.64 -2.36 1.87
C SER A 200 6.62 -2.15 3.38
N GLY A 201 6.09 -3.16 4.08
CA GLY A 201 5.97 -3.20 5.54
C GLY A 201 4.53 -3.02 6.05
N TYR A 202 4.35 -3.26 7.34
CA TYR A 202 3.07 -3.11 8.02
C TYR A 202 2.83 -1.67 8.46
N MET A 203 1.62 -1.19 8.19
CA MET A 203 1.17 0.14 8.57
C MET A 203 -0.03 0.02 9.51
N ILE A 204 0.24 0.14 10.80
CA ILE A 204 -0.72 -0.04 11.88
C ILE A 204 -1.26 1.32 12.34
N THR A 205 -0.42 2.35 12.41
CA THR A 205 -0.79 3.65 13.00
C THR A 205 -0.80 4.78 11.99
N ALA A 206 -1.61 5.82 12.27
CA ALA A 206 -1.59 7.05 11.47
C ALA A 206 -0.19 7.70 11.43
N SER A 207 0.57 7.64 12.53
CA SER A 207 1.92 8.22 12.58
C SER A 207 2.90 7.56 11.61
N GLN A 208 2.78 6.24 11.39
CA GLN A 208 3.57 5.55 10.36
C GLN A 208 3.22 6.07 8.96
N TRP A 209 1.93 6.22 8.65
CA TRP A 209 1.47 6.75 7.35
C TRP A 209 1.94 8.19 7.15
N VAL A 210 1.80 9.03 8.17
CA VAL A 210 2.29 10.42 8.16
C VAL A 210 3.80 10.47 7.94
N LYS A 211 4.59 9.56 8.53
CA LYS A 211 6.04 9.47 8.29
C LYS A 211 6.35 9.21 6.81
N ARG A 212 5.62 8.30 6.16
CA ARG A 212 5.78 8.00 4.73
C ARG A 212 5.36 9.16 3.85
N ALA A 213 4.25 9.82 4.18
CA ALA A 213 3.80 11.03 3.48
C ALA A 213 4.84 12.15 3.59
N ARG A 214 5.42 12.39 4.78
CA ARG A 214 6.50 13.37 4.97
C ARG A 214 7.73 13.05 4.12
N GLN A 215 8.13 11.78 4.00
CA GLN A 215 9.23 11.38 3.12
C GLN A 215 8.95 11.76 1.66
N LEU A 216 7.74 11.48 1.16
CA LEU A 216 7.34 11.90 -0.19
C LEU A 216 7.33 13.44 -0.31
N ALA A 217 6.77 14.17 0.66
CA ALA A 217 6.78 15.62 0.66
C ALA A 217 8.21 16.20 0.56
N THR A 218 9.18 15.65 1.30
CA THR A 218 10.59 16.04 1.21
C THR A 218 11.15 15.81 -0.19
N ASP A 219 10.87 14.65 -0.81
CA ASP A 219 11.33 14.35 -2.17
C ASP A 219 10.72 15.30 -3.21
N LEU A 220 9.44 15.66 -3.06
CA LEU A 220 8.73 16.60 -3.94
C LEU A 220 9.25 18.03 -3.79
N ASN A 221 9.41 18.51 -2.56
CA ASN A 221 9.96 19.83 -2.27
C ASN A 221 11.38 19.98 -2.81
N GLY A 222 12.24 18.98 -2.62
CA GLY A 222 13.59 18.97 -3.16
C GLY A 222 13.67 18.92 -4.69
N SER A 223 12.56 18.55 -5.35
CA SER A 223 12.44 18.51 -6.81
C SER A 223 11.67 19.70 -7.39
N GLY A 224 11.15 20.60 -6.54
CA GLY A 224 10.33 21.75 -6.97
C GLY A 224 8.94 21.39 -7.50
N GLU A 225 8.40 20.21 -7.14
CA GLU A 225 7.09 19.77 -7.64
C GLU A 225 5.93 20.52 -6.96
N ASN A 226 4.90 20.87 -7.72
CA ASN A 226 3.70 21.51 -7.20
C ASN A 226 2.63 20.49 -6.83
N TYR A 227 2.20 20.47 -5.56
CA TYR A 227 1.23 19.50 -5.04
C TYR A 227 0.35 20.05 -3.92
N ASN A 228 -0.74 19.35 -3.63
CA ASN A 228 -1.62 19.62 -2.51
C ASN A 228 -1.06 19.04 -1.21
N ASN A 229 -0.54 19.92 -0.35
CA ASN A 229 0.06 19.55 0.93
C ASN A 229 -0.93 19.57 2.11
N LYS A 230 -2.23 19.86 1.89
CA LYS A 230 -3.25 19.91 2.95
C LYS A 230 -3.69 18.53 3.42
N TYR A 231 -3.61 17.54 2.54
CA TYR A 231 -3.95 16.14 2.81
C TYR A 231 -3.11 15.23 1.94
N PHE A 232 -3.06 13.96 2.30
CA PHE A 232 -2.49 12.90 1.47
C PHE A 232 -3.44 11.71 1.43
N TYR A 233 -3.21 10.81 0.48
CA TYR A 233 -3.90 9.51 0.44
C TYR A 233 -2.94 8.41 0.88
N THR A 234 -3.46 7.43 1.60
CA THR A 234 -2.84 6.11 1.76
C THR A 234 -3.52 5.15 0.81
N ALA A 235 -2.81 4.20 0.24
CA ALA A 235 -3.37 3.15 -0.61
C ALA A 235 -2.86 1.78 -0.14
N GLY A 236 -3.78 0.90 0.25
CA GLY A 236 -3.50 -0.47 0.64
C GLY A 236 -4.03 -1.45 -0.40
N TYR A 237 -3.17 -2.35 -0.86
CA TYR A 237 -3.51 -3.32 -1.92
C TYR A 237 -3.70 -4.74 -1.38
N ASP A 238 -3.05 -5.07 -0.27
CA ASP A 238 -3.09 -6.42 0.29
C ASP A 238 -4.21 -6.61 1.31
N ASN A 239 -4.69 -7.86 1.41
CA ASN A 239 -5.60 -8.32 2.45
C ASN A 239 -5.06 -7.95 3.87
N PRO A 240 -5.92 -7.56 4.82
CA PRO A 240 -5.54 -7.37 6.22
C PRO A 240 -4.62 -8.46 6.81
N LEU A 241 -4.83 -9.73 6.46
CA LEU A 241 -4.05 -10.88 6.96
C LEU A 241 -2.70 -11.12 6.24
N THR A 242 -2.37 -10.36 5.19
CA THR A 242 -1.11 -10.52 4.46
C THR A 242 0.07 -9.98 5.25
N VAL A 243 0.97 -10.89 5.68
CA VAL A 243 2.11 -10.58 6.58
C VAL A 243 3.43 -10.24 5.93
N LEU A 244 3.67 -10.62 4.68
CA LEU A 244 4.96 -10.42 4.02
C LEU A 244 4.75 -9.73 2.67
N LEU A 245 5.68 -8.85 2.30
CA LEU A 245 5.76 -8.21 0.99
C LEU A 245 4.51 -7.42 0.57
N ARG A 246 3.88 -6.73 1.53
CA ARG A 246 2.76 -5.83 1.25
C ARG A 246 3.19 -4.70 0.31
N HIS A 247 2.31 -4.31 -0.60
CA HIS A 247 2.42 -3.11 -1.42
C HIS A 247 1.53 -2.02 -0.83
N ASN A 248 2.16 -1.00 -0.27
CA ASN A 248 1.49 0.19 0.22
C ASN A 248 1.98 1.41 -0.54
N GLU A 249 1.13 2.41 -0.65
CA GLU A 249 1.51 3.67 -1.26
C GLU A 249 1.01 4.87 -0.45
N VAL A 250 1.71 5.99 -0.57
CA VAL A 250 1.23 7.32 -0.17
C VAL A 250 1.20 8.23 -1.37
N TRP A 251 0.13 9.01 -1.51
CA TRP A 251 -0.10 9.88 -2.65
C TRP A 251 -0.30 11.33 -2.22
N TYR A 252 0.28 12.26 -2.97
CA TYR A 252 -0.11 13.66 -2.99
C TYR A 252 -0.69 14.02 -4.35
N MET A 253 -1.84 14.69 -4.38
CA MET A 253 -2.43 15.18 -5.62
C MET A 253 -1.58 16.32 -6.18
N ALA A 254 -1.30 16.31 -7.47
CA ALA A 254 -0.69 17.44 -8.16
C ALA A 254 -1.63 18.66 -8.15
N LYS A 255 -1.06 19.85 -8.30
CA LYS A 255 -1.79 21.12 -8.44
C LYS A 255 -1.58 21.71 -9.82
#